data_AF-A0A160MYI6-F1
#
_entry.id   AF-A0A160MYI6-F1
#
_cell.length_a   1.000
_cell.length_b   1.000
_cell.length_c   1.000
_cell.angle_alpha   90.00
_cell.angle_beta   90.00
_cell.angle_gamma   90.00
#
_symmetry.space_group_name_H-M   'P 1'
#
loop_
_entity.id
_entity.type
_entity.pdbx_description
1 polymer ?
#
loop_
_entity_poly.entity_id
_entity_poly.type
_entity_poly.pdbx_seq_one_letter_code
_entity_poly.pdbx_strand_id
1 'polypeptide(L)'
;MFALANLHQSFSERIFSPTASDRAALLRVGAAVSASSCTLDFNRIEGSAGLPGHIHWRMSAYGVPRAFTALLKEVQQRLAEAGFGHIATGVTPHMTLSYSAPSPLNKIVLDPPLRWTIDELCLVMGGGHPYRYEIIGRWPLLPEIDPPAMQPALF
;
A
#
# COMPACT_ATOMS: atom_id res chain seq x y z
N MET A 1 15.53 -11.47 -6.51
CA MET A 1 15.14 -11.14 -5.13
C MET A 1 14.41 -9.81 -5.17
N PHE A 2 13.23 -9.69 -4.56
CA PHE A 2 12.54 -8.40 -4.47
C PHE A 2 13.32 -7.48 -3.53
N ALA A 3 13.58 -6.24 -3.94
CA ALA A 3 14.32 -5.30 -3.11
C ALA A 3 13.45 -4.88 -1.92
N LEU A 4 13.96 -4.98 -0.70
CA LEU A 4 13.24 -4.55 0.51
C LEU A 4 12.80 -3.08 0.42
N ALA A 5 13.56 -2.25 -0.30
CA ALA A 5 13.23 -0.85 -0.57
C ALA A 5 11.94 -0.65 -1.39
N ASN A 6 11.41 -1.69 -2.03
CA ASN A 6 10.16 -1.64 -2.79
C ASN A 6 8.95 -2.16 -2.00
N LEU A 7 9.11 -2.53 -0.73
CA LEU A 7 7.99 -2.90 0.13
C LEU A 7 7.10 -1.67 0.36
N HIS A 8 5.83 -1.78 -0.02
CA HIS A 8 4.86 -0.70 0.10
C HIS A 8 3.43 -1.25 0.13
N GLN A 9 2.51 -0.38 0.53
CA GLN A 9 1.06 -0.54 0.35
C GLN A 9 0.60 0.44 -0.71
N SER A 10 0.01 -0.07 -1.80
CA SER A 10 -0.56 0.79 -2.83
C SER A 10 -1.91 1.35 -2.38
N PHE A 11 -2.21 2.59 -2.76
CA PHE A 11 -3.52 3.24 -2.60
C PHE A 11 -4.22 3.57 -3.92
N SER A 12 -3.61 3.18 -5.04
CA SER A 12 -4.20 3.24 -6.38
C SER A 12 -3.54 2.19 -7.28
N GLU A 13 -4.17 1.92 -8.42
CA GLU A 13 -3.50 1.30 -9.56
C GLU A 13 -2.47 2.26 -10.17
N ARG A 14 -1.60 1.72 -11.04
CA ARG A 14 -0.57 2.50 -11.73
C ARG A 14 -1.07 3.10 -13.05
N ILE A 15 -0.50 4.24 -13.43
CA ILE A 15 -0.56 4.76 -14.79
C ILE A 15 0.72 4.36 -15.51
N PHE A 16 0.60 3.72 -16.67
CA PHE A 16 1.75 3.45 -17.54
C PHE A 16 2.07 4.68 -18.37
N SER A 17 3.36 5.04 -18.42
CA SER A 17 3.87 6.18 -19.21
C SER A 17 3.12 7.50 -18.93
N PRO A 18 3.05 7.97 -17.66
CA PRO A 18 2.30 9.18 -17.31
C PRO A 18 2.88 10.42 -17.99
N THR A 19 2.01 11.29 -18.49
CA THR A 19 2.40 12.58 -19.05
C THR A 19 2.85 13.55 -17.95
N ALA A 20 3.45 14.67 -18.34
CA ALA A 20 3.78 15.73 -17.37
C ALA A 20 2.52 16.31 -16.69
N SER A 21 1.40 16.37 -17.43
CA SER A 21 0.11 16.82 -16.90
C SER A 21 -0.43 15.84 -15.86
N ASP A 22 -0.35 14.52 -16.13
CA ASP A 22 -0.77 13.50 -15.17
C ASP A 22 0.02 13.60 -13.87
N ARG A 23 1.36 13.72 -13.98
CA ARG A 23 2.22 13.90 -12.80
C ARG A 23 1.85 15.14 -12.00
N ALA A 24 1.66 16.28 -12.66
CA ALA A 24 1.28 17.53 -12.00
C ALA A 24 -0.10 17.43 -11.33
N ALA A 25 -1.06 16.73 -11.96
CA ALA A 25 -2.38 16.51 -11.38
C ALA A 25 -2.34 15.58 -10.17
N LEU A 26 -1.60 14.47 -10.25
CA LEU A 26 -1.43 13.53 -9.15
C LEU A 26 -0.67 14.14 -7.95
N LEU A 27 0.27 15.06 -8.20
CA LEU A 27 0.89 15.86 -7.13
C LEU A 27 -0.14 16.72 -6.40
N ARG A 28 -1.09 17.33 -7.13
CA ARG A 28 -2.19 18.09 -6.50
C ARG A 28 -3.15 17.19 -5.74
N VAL A 29 -3.44 15.98 -6.26
CA VAL A 29 -4.24 14.97 -5.57
C VAL A 29 -3.61 14.63 -4.22
N GLY A 30 -2.33 14.27 -4.19
CA GLY A 30 -1.65 13.95 -2.95
C GLY A 30 -1.63 15.10 -1.94
N ALA A 31 -1.42 16.33 -2.42
CA ALA A 31 -1.47 17.53 -1.57
C ALA A 31 -2.87 17.84 -1.00
N ALA A 32 -3.93 17.34 -1.64
CA ALA A 32 -5.31 17.55 -1.22
C ALA A 32 -5.84 16.45 -0.29
N VAL A 33 -5.13 15.32 -0.16
CA VAL A 33 -5.52 14.23 0.74
C VAL A 33 -5.41 14.72 2.19
N SER A 34 -6.50 14.60 2.93
CA SER A 34 -6.54 14.87 4.36
C SER A 34 -7.13 13.67 5.08
N ALA A 35 -6.24 12.81 5.61
CA ALA A 35 -6.61 11.59 6.31
C ALA A 35 -5.61 11.27 7.42
N SER A 36 -6.07 10.54 8.42
CA SER A 36 -5.23 10.05 9.51
C SER A 36 -4.32 8.91 9.08
N SER A 37 -3.17 8.83 9.74
CA SER A 37 -2.30 7.67 9.72
C SER A 37 -3.06 6.44 10.22
N CYS A 38 -2.57 5.27 9.83
CA CYS A 38 -3.17 4.01 10.25
C CYS A 38 -2.11 2.93 10.41
N THR A 39 -2.32 2.04 11.38
CA THR A 39 -1.46 0.88 11.59
C THR A 39 -2.14 -0.41 11.12
N LEU A 40 -1.45 -1.15 10.25
CA LEU A 40 -1.82 -2.49 9.81
C LEU A 40 -1.07 -3.53 10.66
N ASP A 41 -1.81 -4.51 11.19
CA ASP A 41 -1.23 -5.70 11.82
C ASP A 41 -1.22 -6.85 10.80
N PHE A 42 -0.11 -7.00 10.07
CA PHE A 42 0.08 -8.10 9.13
C PHE A 42 0.29 -9.41 9.88
N ASN A 43 -0.62 -10.36 9.69
CA ASN A 43 -0.66 -11.60 10.48
C ASN A 43 -0.60 -12.88 9.64
N ARG A 44 -0.49 -12.73 8.32
CA ARG A 44 -0.29 -13.88 7.44
C ARG A 44 0.53 -13.55 6.22
N ILE A 45 1.27 -14.55 5.75
CA ILE A 45 1.87 -14.58 4.42
C ILE A 45 1.12 -15.65 3.63
N GLU A 46 0.73 -15.30 2.41
CA GLU A 46 0.03 -16.21 1.50
C GLU A 46 0.59 -16.07 0.08
N GLY A 47 0.54 -17.19 -0.66
CA GLY A 47 1.07 -17.29 -2.01
C GLY A 47 0.33 -18.35 -2.81
N SER A 48 -0.97 -18.16 -3.02
CA SER A 48 -1.82 -19.11 -3.75
C SER A 48 -1.62 -18.99 -5.26
N ALA A 49 -1.64 -20.14 -5.96
CA ALA A 49 -1.62 -20.22 -7.41
C ALA A 49 -3.00 -19.83 -7.97
N GLY A 50 -3.26 -18.53 -8.11
CA GLY A 50 -4.55 -18.02 -8.57
C GLY A 50 -4.73 -18.03 -10.09
N LEU A 51 -3.64 -18.00 -10.87
CA LEU A 51 -3.64 -17.91 -12.33
C LEU A 51 -2.40 -18.61 -12.91
N PRO A 52 -2.44 -19.14 -14.15
CA PRO A 52 -1.24 -19.59 -14.84
C PRO A 52 -0.28 -18.42 -15.06
N GLY A 53 0.96 -18.53 -14.56
CA GLY A 53 2.07 -17.66 -14.97
C GLY A 53 2.83 -16.96 -13.84
N HIS A 54 2.17 -16.45 -12.80
CA HIS A 54 2.86 -15.70 -11.74
C HIS A 54 2.24 -15.91 -10.37
N ILE A 55 3.00 -16.52 -9.46
CA ILE A 55 2.62 -16.68 -8.06
C ILE A 55 3.11 -15.45 -7.30
N HIS A 56 2.19 -14.74 -6.64
CA HIS A 56 2.55 -13.59 -5.82
C HIS A 56 2.57 -14.00 -4.35
N TRP A 57 3.66 -13.69 -3.65
CA TRP A 57 3.67 -13.76 -2.19
C TRP A 57 3.28 -12.39 -1.64
N ARG A 58 2.33 -12.37 -0.70
CA ARG A 58 1.88 -11.14 -0.04
C ARG A 58 1.72 -11.32 1.47
N MET A 59 2.03 -10.26 2.21
CA MET A 59 1.61 -10.09 3.59
C MET A 59 0.24 -9.44 3.62
N SER A 60 -0.66 -9.99 4.44
CA SER A 60 -2.04 -9.52 4.54
C SER A 60 -2.43 -9.36 6.01
N ALA A 61 -3.25 -8.36 6.31
CA ALA A 61 -3.80 -8.12 7.65
C ALA A 61 -5.17 -8.83 7.83
N TYR A 62 -5.55 -9.15 9.07
CA TYR A 62 -6.92 -9.59 9.41
C TYR A 62 -7.73 -8.37 9.76
N GLY A 63 -8.93 -8.28 9.18
CA GLY A 63 -9.71 -7.06 9.25
C GLY A 63 -9.02 -5.90 8.52
N VAL A 64 -9.69 -4.76 8.52
CA VAL A 64 -9.18 -3.52 7.93
C VAL A 64 -9.43 -2.42 8.98
N PRO A 65 -8.38 -1.74 9.49
CA PRO A 65 -8.60 -0.63 10.41
C PRO A 65 -9.52 0.42 9.78
N ARG A 66 -10.40 1.01 10.58
CA ARG A 66 -11.31 2.08 10.10
C ARG A 66 -10.52 3.24 9.47
N ALA A 67 -9.36 3.56 10.04
CA ALA A 67 -8.45 4.58 9.51
C ALA A 67 -7.91 4.21 8.11
N PHE A 68 -7.57 2.94 7.86
CA PHE A 68 -7.17 2.49 6.51
C PHE A 68 -8.31 2.65 5.51
N THR A 69 -9.53 2.23 5.87
CA THR A 69 -10.71 2.39 5.01
C THR A 69 -10.99 3.88 4.73
N ALA A 70 -10.85 4.74 5.73
CA ALA A 70 -11.01 6.19 5.58
C ALA A 70 -9.95 6.80 4.66
N LEU A 71 -8.67 6.46 4.86
CA LEU A 71 -7.57 6.88 4.00
C LEU A 71 -7.75 6.41 2.56
N LEU A 72 -8.09 5.14 2.35
CA LEU A 72 -8.36 4.61 1.02
C LEU A 72 -9.51 5.35 0.33
N LYS A 73 -10.60 5.60 1.06
CA LYS A 73 -11.75 6.34 0.53
C LYS A 73 -11.38 7.77 0.16
N GLU A 74 -10.62 8.48 1.00
CA GLU A 74 -10.14 9.83 0.73
C GLU A 74 -9.28 9.85 -0.54
N VAL A 75 -8.29 8.96 -0.65
CA VAL A 75 -7.45 8.87 -1.86
C VAL A 75 -8.28 8.59 -3.12
N GLN A 76 -9.19 7.62 -3.05
CA GLN A 76 -10.07 7.27 -4.18
C GLN A 76 -10.97 8.44 -4.60
N GLN A 77 -11.52 9.17 -3.63
CA GLN A 77 -12.34 10.34 -3.89
C GLN A 77 -11.52 11.45 -4.57
N ARG A 78 -10.34 11.80 -4.06
CA ARG A 78 -9.48 12.82 -4.65
C ARG A 78 -9.01 12.45 -6.07
N LEU A 79 -8.70 11.17 -6.29
CA LEU A 79 -8.38 10.67 -7.63
C LEU A 79 -9.58 10.83 -8.57
N ALA A 80 -10.77 10.44 -8.15
CA ALA A 80 -11.98 10.56 -8.95
C ALA A 80 -12.31 12.02 -9.31
N GLU A 81 -12.25 12.93 -8.33
CA GLU A 81 -12.45 14.38 -8.51
C GLU A 81 -11.45 14.98 -9.52
N ALA A 82 -10.23 14.43 -9.59
CA ALA A 82 -9.20 14.84 -10.53
C ALA A 82 -9.26 14.13 -11.90
N GLY A 83 -10.26 13.28 -12.16
CA GLY A 83 -10.43 12.55 -13.42
C GLY A 83 -9.69 11.21 -13.51
N PHE A 84 -9.12 10.73 -12.40
CA PHE A 84 -8.36 9.47 -12.31
C PHE A 84 -9.17 8.31 -11.68
N GLY A 85 -10.50 8.33 -11.80
CA GLY A 85 -11.37 7.30 -11.22
C GLY A 85 -11.04 5.87 -11.68
N HIS A 86 -10.46 5.70 -12.87
CA HIS A 86 -10.06 4.41 -13.41
C HIS A 86 -8.91 3.74 -12.63
N ILE A 87 -8.05 4.49 -11.94
CA ILE A 87 -7.01 3.93 -11.05
C ILE A 87 -7.42 3.89 -9.57
N ALA A 88 -8.61 4.38 -9.23
CA ALA A 88 -9.12 4.45 -7.86
C ALA A 88 -9.81 3.13 -7.41
N THR A 89 -9.29 1.96 -7.83
CA THR A 89 -9.92 0.64 -7.59
C THR A 89 -8.86 -0.42 -7.24
N GLY A 90 -9.27 -1.66 -6.96
CA GLY A 90 -8.35 -2.81 -6.82
C GLY A 90 -7.52 -2.90 -5.54
N VAL A 91 -7.56 -1.87 -4.69
CA VAL A 91 -6.73 -1.79 -3.49
C VAL A 91 -7.32 -2.59 -2.33
N THR A 92 -6.49 -3.44 -1.75
CA THR A 92 -6.74 -4.14 -0.48
C THR A 92 -5.52 -3.94 0.44
N PRO A 93 -5.67 -4.03 1.78
CA PRO A 93 -4.54 -3.88 2.70
C PRO A 93 -3.62 -5.10 2.62
N HIS A 94 -2.55 -4.97 1.84
CA HIS A 94 -1.54 -5.99 1.65
C HIS A 94 -0.21 -5.36 1.21
N MET A 95 0.87 -6.08 1.48
CA MET A 95 2.20 -5.75 0.99
C MET A 95 2.73 -6.91 0.16
N THR A 96 3.11 -6.65 -1.09
CA THR A 96 3.65 -7.71 -1.96
C THR A 96 5.11 -7.97 -1.60
N LEU A 97 5.44 -9.22 -1.28
CA LEU A 97 6.79 -9.70 -0.99
C LEU A 97 7.51 -10.19 -2.25
N SER A 98 6.77 -10.75 -3.20
CA SER A 98 7.30 -11.21 -4.48
C SER A 98 6.21 -11.22 -5.54
N TYR A 99 6.48 -10.63 -6.71
CA TYR A 99 5.60 -10.69 -7.88
C TYR A 99 5.85 -11.94 -8.75
N SER A 100 6.97 -12.63 -8.55
CA SER A 100 7.34 -13.83 -9.30
C SER A 100 7.94 -14.85 -8.34
N ALA A 101 7.13 -15.31 -7.39
CA ALA A 101 7.55 -16.32 -6.45
C ALA A 101 7.81 -17.66 -7.16
N PRO A 102 8.83 -18.41 -6.72
CA PRO A 102 9.23 -19.66 -7.38
C PRO A 102 8.23 -20.80 -7.17
N SER A 103 7.39 -20.70 -6.12
CA SER A 103 6.44 -21.73 -5.76
C SER A 103 5.27 -21.17 -4.94
N PRO A 104 4.14 -21.91 -4.86
CA PRO A 104 3.07 -21.57 -3.95
C PRO A 104 3.52 -21.71 -2.51
N LEU A 105 2.87 -20.96 -1.63
CA LEU A 105 3.13 -21.00 -0.20
C LEU A 105 1.84 -21.36 0.53
N ASN A 106 1.91 -22.42 1.35
CA ASN A 106 0.89 -22.65 2.36
C ASN A 106 0.84 -21.44 3.28
N LYS A 107 -0.37 -21.03 3.67
CA LYS A 107 -0.55 -19.87 4.55
C LYS A 107 0.35 -19.98 5.79
N ILE A 108 1.21 -18.99 5.98
CA ILE A 108 2.00 -18.82 7.20
C ILE A 108 1.26 -17.82 8.09
N VAL A 109 1.03 -18.19 9.34
CA VAL A 109 0.49 -17.28 10.37
C VAL A 109 1.67 -16.59 11.07
N LEU A 110 1.56 -15.27 11.27
CA LEU A 110 2.51 -14.48 12.04
C LEU A 110 1.90 -14.19 13.41
N ASP A 111 2.52 -14.71 14.46
CA ASP A 111 2.14 -14.48 15.85
C ASP A 111 3.42 -14.24 16.69
N PRO A 112 3.68 -13.01 17.18
CA PRO A 112 2.81 -11.83 17.07
C PRO A 112 2.72 -11.28 15.64
N PRO A 113 1.67 -10.49 15.30
CA PRO A 113 1.55 -9.85 14.00
C PRO A 113 2.66 -8.81 13.78
N LEU A 114 3.08 -8.66 12.51
CA LEU A 114 3.97 -7.58 12.10
C LEU A 114 3.17 -6.27 12.02
N ARG A 115 3.43 -5.38 12.97
CA ARG A 115 2.86 -4.04 13.02
C ARG A 115 3.54 -3.11 12.03
N TRP A 116 2.77 -2.45 11.18
CA TRP A 116 3.27 -1.50 10.18
C TRP A 116 2.40 -0.25 10.12
N THR A 117 2.99 0.91 10.44
CA THR A 117 2.31 2.20 10.43
C THR A 117 2.48 2.89 9.08
N ILE A 118 1.37 3.34 8.53
CA ILE A 118 1.30 4.22 7.37
C ILE A 118 1.11 5.64 7.90
N ASP A 119 2.17 6.43 7.92
CA ASP A 119 2.22 7.81 8.42
C ASP A 119 2.48 8.87 7.33
N GLU A 120 2.86 8.42 6.13
CA GLU A 120 3.00 9.27 4.95
C GLU A 120 2.35 8.64 3.72
N LEU A 121 1.79 9.49 2.86
CA LEU A 121 1.37 9.15 1.52
C LEU A 121 2.45 9.58 0.54
N CYS A 122 2.92 8.67 -0.31
CA CYS A 122 3.91 8.97 -1.33
C CYS A 122 3.33 8.79 -2.74
N LEU A 123 3.62 9.73 -3.63
CA LEU A 123 3.50 9.55 -5.07
C LEU A 123 4.85 9.10 -5.61
N VAL A 124 4.87 7.99 -6.33
CA VAL A 124 6.11 7.35 -6.80
C VAL A 124 6.11 7.11 -8.30
N MET A 125 7.30 7.15 -8.89
CA MET A 125 7.59 6.69 -10.24
C MET A 125 8.36 5.36 -10.16
N GLY A 126 7.77 4.28 -10.66
CA GLY A 126 8.41 2.97 -10.70
C GLY A 126 9.18 2.74 -12.00
N GLY A 127 10.44 2.32 -11.94
CA GLY A 127 11.24 2.00 -13.12
C GLY A 127 12.69 1.63 -12.84
N GLY A 128 13.49 1.51 -13.91
CA GLY A 128 14.93 1.23 -13.84
C GLY A 128 15.30 -0.27 -13.75
N HIS A 129 16.61 -0.53 -13.81
CA HIS A 129 17.21 -1.85 -13.61
C HIS A 129 18.41 -1.73 -12.64
N PRO A 130 18.32 -2.26 -11.40
CA PRO A 130 17.17 -2.94 -10.82
C PRO A 130 15.96 -2.02 -10.64
N TYR A 131 14.75 -2.60 -10.64
CA TYR A 131 13.50 -1.87 -10.48
C TYR A 131 13.44 -1.18 -9.12
N ARG A 132 13.10 0.11 -9.10
CA ARG A 132 12.97 0.94 -7.91
C ARG A 132 11.80 1.91 -8.04
N TYR A 133 11.28 2.34 -6.89
CA TYR A 133 10.41 3.51 -6.80
C TYR A 133 11.21 4.76 -6.48
N GLU A 134 11.01 5.81 -7.28
CA GLU A 134 11.46 7.17 -6.98
C GLU A 134 10.28 7.97 -6.42
N ILE A 135 10.46 8.57 -5.25
CA ILE A 135 9.43 9.42 -4.64
C ILE A 135 9.45 10.77 -5.33
N ILE A 136 8.31 11.16 -5.92
CA ILE A 136 8.13 12.45 -6.57
C ILE A 136 7.20 13.39 -5.78
N GLY A 137 6.47 12.86 -4.81
CA GLY A 137 5.67 13.62 -3.85
C GLY A 137 5.51 12.85 -2.55
N ARG A 138 5.48 13.56 -1.42
CA ARG A 138 5.37 12.99 -0.07
C ARG A 138 4.57 13.93 0.81
N TRP A 139 3.55 13.39 1.48
CA TRP A 139 2.67 14.15 2.36
C TRP A 139 2.49 13.40 3.68
N PRO A 140 2.73 14.04 4.84
CA PRO A 140 2.44 13.45 6.13
C PRO A 140 0.93 13.27 6.29
N LEU A 141 0.52 12.17 6.90
CA LEU A 141 -0.85 11.95 7.31
C LEU A 141 -1.11 12.60 8.68
N LEU A 142 -2.38 12.87 8.98
CA LEU A 142 -2.79 13.37 10.29
C LEU A 142 -2.53 12.31 11.37
N PRO A 143 -2.44 12.67 12.66
CA PRO A 143 -2.34 11.69 13.72
C PRO A 143 -3.45 10.61 13.67
N GLU A 144 -3.11 9.40 14.10
CA GLU A 144 -4.04 8.26 14.13
C GLU A 144 -5.16 8.51 15.13
N ILE A 145 -6.42 8.26 14.72
CA ILE A 145 -7.62 8.50 15.53
C ILE A 145 -7.90 7.33 16.50
N ASP A 146 -7.41 6.13 16.19
CA ASP A 146 -7.63 4.91 16.99
C ASP A 146 -6.45 3.92 16.81
N PRO A 147 -5.31 4.16 17.50
CA PRO A 147 -4.15 3.29 17.36
C PRO A 147 -4.46 1.90 17.92
N PRO A 148 -4.06 0.80 17.23
CA PRO A 148 -4.24 -0.54 17.78
C PRO A 148 -3.58 -0.61 19.15
N ALA A 149 -4.31 -1.17 20.13
CA ALA A 149 -3.86 -1.24 21.51
C ALA A 149 -2.40 -1.72 21.57
N MET A 150 -1.52 -0.86 22.09
CA MET A 150 -0.20 -1.33 22.50
C MET A 150 -0.42 -2.31 23.64
N GLN A 151 -0.19 -3.60 23.41
CA GLN A 151 0.04 -4.50 24.54
C GLN A 151 1.27 -3.95 25.27
N PRO A 152 1.16 -3.53 26.54
CA PRO A 152 2.33 -3.14 27.29
C PRO A 152 3.27 -4.35 27.35
N ALA A 153 4.54 -4.12 27.06
CA ALA A 153 5.57 -5.13 27.27
C ALA A 153 5.50 -5.57 28.74
N LEU A 154 5.11 -6.81 28.98
CA LEU A 154 5.30 -7.43 30.28
C LEU A 154 6.81 -7.61 30.44
N PHE A 155 7.40 -6.78 31.31
CA PHE A 155 8.73 -6.99 31.85
C PHE A 155 8.77 -8.25 32.71
#